data_AF-A0AAV0YDU2-F1
#
_entry.id   AF-A0AAV0YDU2-F1
#
_cell.length_a   1.000
_cell.length_b   1.000
_cell.length_c   1.000
_cell.angle_alpha   90.00
_cell.angle_beta   90.00
_cell.angle_gamma   90.00
#
_symmetry.space_group_name_H-M   'P 1'
#
loop_
_entity.id
_entity.type
_entity.pdbx_description
1 polymer ?
#
loop_
_entity_poly.entity_id
_entity_poly.type
_entity_poly.pdbx_seq_one_letter_code
_entity_poly.pdbx_strand_id
1 'polypeptide(L)'
;MSVRENDDKTTQISETTPVSTTAPACKIIEEILTSQEIDEKLTIVVKFVDIEEPQLILAEQFNLLYPQEIIAFYEARLKFCRFPPMEH
;
A
#
# COMPACT_ATOMS: atom_id res chain seq x y z
N MET A 1 48.94 -42.08 19.15
CA MET A 1 48.83 -40.74 18.53
C MET A 1 47.51 -40.69 17.79
N SER A 2 46.68 -39.72 18.15
CA SER A 2 45.38 -39.46 17.55
C SER A 2 45.52 -39.00 16.10
N VAL A 3 44.71 -39.54 15.21
CA VAL A 3 44.25 -38.83 14.01
C VAL A 3 42.74 -39.07 13.93
N ARG A 4 41.98 -37.98 14.12
CA ARG A 4 40.55 -37.87 13.86
C ARG A 4 40.41 -37.40 12.41
N GLU A 5 39.43 -37.93 11.68
CA GLU A 5 38.77 -37.34 10.48
C GLU A 5 37.80 -38.42 9.96
N ASN A 6 36.57 -38.16 9.52
CA ASN A 6 35.61 -37.07 9.69
C ASN A 6 34.24 -37.68 9.32
N ASP A 7 33.17 -37.19 9.95
CA ASP A 7 31.78 -37.36 9.54
C ASP A 7 31.57 -36.94 8.06
N ASP A 8 30.69 -37.62 7.32
CA ASP A 8 29.29 -37.20 7.26
C ASP A 8 28.47 -38.14 6.36
N LYS A 9 27.33 -38.54 6.90
CA LYS A 9 26.43 -39.57 6.40
C LYS A 9 25.24 -38.86 5.76
N THR A 10 25.11 -39.06 4.46
CA THR A 10 23.85 -39.22 3.69
C THR A 10 22.63 -38.35 4.07
N THR A 11 22.10 -37.71 3.03
CA THR A 11 20.69 -37.74 2.58
C THR A 11 19.92 -36.39 2.59
N GLN A 12 19.23 -36.19 1.47
CA GLN A 12 18.00 -35.39 1.25
C GLN A 12 18.19 -33.96 0.73
N ILE A 13 18.39 -33.91 -0.60
CA ILE A 13 17.62 -33.06 -1.52
C ILE A 13 16.17 -32.92 -1.01
N SER A 14 15.79 -31.69 -0.66
CA SER A 14 14.40 -31.26 -0.58
C SER A 14 14.29 -29.97 -1.37
N GLU A 15 13.57 -30.06 -2.48
CA GLU A 15 13.09 -28.93 -3.25
C GLU A 15 12.32 -27.98 -2.32
N THR A 16 12.79 -26.73 -2.22
CA THR A 16 11.94 -25.65 -1.70
C THR A 16 11.91 -24.57 -2.77
N THR A 17 10.85 -24.67 -3.57
CA THR A 17 10.24 -23.64 -4.41
C THR A 17 10.51 -22.24 -3.86
N PRO A 18 10.96 -21.26 -4.69
CA PRO A 18 10.97 -19.87 -4.24
C PRO A 18 9.53 -19.50 -3.91
N VAL A 19 9.29 -19.15 -2.64
CA VAL A 19 8.05 -18.51 -2.21
C VAL A 19 7.94 -17.23 -3.03
N SER A 20 7.16 -17.30 -4.11
CA SER A 20 6.74 -16.12 -4.84
C SER A 20 5.84 -15.36 -3.90
N THR A 21 6.40 -14.40 -3.17
CA THR A 21 5.64 -13.37 -2.48
C THR A 21 4.90 -12.60 -3.57
N THR A 22 3.72 -13.08 -3.95
CA THR A 22 2.80 -12.36 -4.83
C THR A 22 2.34 -11.14 -4.05
N ALA A 23 3.01 -10.01 -4.28
CA ALA A 23 2.46 -8.70 -3.96
C ALA A 23 1.04 -8.65 -4.55
N PRO A 24 0.03 -8.16 -3.81
CA PRO A 24 -1.31 -8.02 -4.37
C PRO A 24 -1.19 -7.15 -5.62
N ALA A 25 -1.68 -7.66 -6.76
CA ALA A 25 -1.68 -6.92 -8.00
C ALA A 25 -2.46 -5.62 -7.78
N CYS A 26 -1.73 -4.50 -7.66
CA CYS A 26 -2.32 -3.19 -7.48
C CYS A 26 -2.91 -2.75 -8.81
N LYS A 27 -4.18 -2.35 -8.79
CA LYS A 27 -4.89 -1.82 -9.96
C LYS A 27 -4.28 -0.47 -10.30
N ILE A 28 -4.19 -0.15 -11.60
CA ILE A 28 -3.68 1.15 -12.02
C ILE A 28 -4.76 2.20 -11.79
N ILE A 29 -4.45 3.24 -11.03
CA ILE A 29 -5.36 4.37 -10.78
C ILE A 29 -5.42 5.23 -12.04
N GLU A 30 -6.63 5.53 -12.48
CA GLU A 30 -6.86 6.56 -13.51
C GLU A 30 -6.95 7.94 -12.84
N GLU A 31 -7.77 8.07 -11.78
CA GLU A 31 -7.93 9.33 -11.06
C GLU A 31 -8.53 9.09 -9.65
N ILE A 32 -8.09 9.89 -8.67
CA ILE A 32 -8.79 10.03 -7.38
C ILE A 32 -9.77 11.21 -7.50
N LEU A 33 -11.07 10.90 -7.52
CA LEU A 33 -12.13 11.87 -7.79
C LEU A 33 -12.36 12.78 -6.58
N THR A 34 -12.58 12.17 -5.41
CA THR A 34 -12.83 12.89 -4.16
C THR A 34 -12.53 12.02 -2.95
N SER A 35 -12.47 12.64 -1.78
CA SER A 35 -12.64 11.98 -0.50
C SER A 35 -13.93 12.45 0.16
N GLN A 36 -14.57 11.58 0.93
CA GLN A 36 -15.78 11.89 1.68
C GLN A 36 -15.84 11.06 2.96
N GLU A 37 -16.57 11.56 3.95
CA GLU A 37 -16.83 10.83 5.18
C GLU A 37 -18.14 10.03 5.02
N ILE A 38 -18.07 8.72 5.20
CA ILE A 38 -19.22 7.80 5.19
C ILE A 38 -19.14 7.00 6.48
N ASP A 39 -20.19 7.03 7.30
CA ASP A 39 -20.23 6.33 8.59
C ASP A 39 -19.00 6.60 9.47
N GLU A 40 -18.63 7.88 9.61
CA GLU A 40 -17.45 8.35 10.38
C GLU A 40 -16.10 7.86 9.84
N LYS A 41 -16.07 7.31 8.62
CA LYS A 41 -14.87 6.81 7.97
C LYS A 41 -14.55 7.58 6.72
N LEU A 42 -13.32 8.06 6.64
CA LEU A 42 -12.80 8.68 5.43
C LEU A 42 -12.72 7.62 4.33
N THR A 43 -13.44 7.88 3.25
CA THR A 43 -13.57 7.00 2.09
C THR A 43 -13.09 7.74 0.86
N ILE A 44 -12.24 7.08 0.07
CA ILE A 44 -11.69 7.58 -1.18
C ILE A 44 -12.53 7.06 -2.33
N VAL A 45 -12.97 7.98 -3.20
CA VAL A 45 -13.65 7.64 -4.45
C VAL A 45 -12.61 7.65 -5.55
N VAL A 46 -12.31 6.48 -6.10
CA VAL A 46 -11.24 6.29 -7.08
C VAL A 46 -11.75 5.64 -8.36
N LYS A 47 -11.30 6.14 -9.50
CA LYS A 47 -11.46 5.50 -10.80
C LYS A 47 -10.19 4.75 -11.14
N PHE A 48 -10.32 3.49 -11.51
CA PHE A 48 -9.20 2.66 -11.97
C PHE A 48 -9.26 2.47 -13.48
N VAL A 49 -8.10 2.26 -14.09
CA VAL A 49 -8.01 1.87 -15.49
C VAL A 49 -8.76 0.54 -15.70
N ASP A 50 -9.51 0.44 -16.79
CA ASP A 50 -10.32 -0.73 -17.18
C ASP A 50 -11.48 -1.09 -16.22
N ILE A 51 -11.84 -0.18 -15.30
CA ILE A 51 -13.03 -0.31 -14.45
C ILE A 51 -13.94 0.89 -14.71
N GLU A 52 -15.13 0.60 -15.23
CA GLU A 52 -16.10 1.63 -15.64
C GLU A 52 -16.65 2.43 -14.44
N GLU A 53 -17.01 1.73 -13.36
CA GLU A 53 -17.60 2.36 -12.18
C GLU A 53 -16.54 2.74 -11.13
N PRO A 54 -16.56 3.98 -10.60
CA PRO A 54 -15.70 4.37 -9.49
C PRO A 54 -15.90 3.49 -8.26
N GLN A 55 -14.81 3.18 -7.56
CA GLN A 55 -14.82 2.37 -6.35
C GLN A 55 -14.67 3.23 -5.10
N LEU A 56 -15.35 2.81 -4.04
CA LEU A 56 -15.24 3.36 -2.70
C LEU A 56 -14.26 2.52 -1.90
N ILE A 57 -13.17 3.12 -1.43
CA ILE A 57 -12.14 2.43 -0.66
C ILE A 57 -11.88 3.21 0.63
N LEU A 58 -11.81 2.50 1.76
CA LEU A 58 -11.44 3.13 3.03
C LEU A 58 -10.05 3.75 2.92
N ALA A 59 -9.88 4.98 3.42
CA ALA A 59 -8.61 5.68 3.37
C ALA A 59 -7.48 4.89 4.02
N GLU A 60 -7.74 4.17 5.12
CA GLU A 60 -6.75 3.30 5.77
C GLU A 60 -6.16 2.25 4.82
N GLN A 61 -7.00 1.62 3.99
CA GLN A 61 -6.56 0.65 2.99
C GLN A 61 -5.89 1.35 1.80
N PHE A 62 -6.46 2.46 1.34
CA PHE A 62 -5.95 3.19 0.18
C PHE A 62 -4.54 3.75 0.42
N ASN A 63 -4.28 4.25 1.64
CA ASN A 63 -2.97 4.78 2.05
C ASN A 63 -1.86 3.72 1.99
N LEU A 64 -2.19 2.44 2.20
CA LEU A 64 -1.23 1.33 2.14
C LEU A 64 -0.96 0.90 0.71
N LEU A 65 -1.99 0.89 -0.15
CA LEU A 65 -1.88 0.40 -1.52
C LEU A 65 -1.32 1.45 -2.48
N TYR A 66 -1.70 2.72 -2.31
CA TYR A 66 -1.39 3.82 -3.24
C TYR A 66 -0.89 5.08 -2.51
N PRO A 67 0.17 4.98 -1.69
CA PRO A 67 0.63 6.07 -0.84
C PRO A 67 1.03 7.33 -1.61
N GLN A 68 1.67 7.18 -2.78
CA GLN A 68 2.12 8.33 -3.58
C GLN A 68 0.93 9.06 -4.22
N GLU A 69 -0.05 8.31 -4.74
CA GLU A 69 -1.24 8.88 -5.38
C GLU A 69 -2.09 9.67 -4.38
N ILE A 70 -2.27 9.15 -3.16
CA ILE A 70 -3.07 9.85 -2.15
C ILE A 70 -2.37 11.12 -1.64
N ILE A 71 -1.04 11.11 -1.52
CA ILE A 71 -0.26 12.31 -1.16
C ILE A 71 -0.44 13.37 -2.25
N ALA A 72 -0.23 13.01 -3.51
CA ALA A 72 -0.39 13.92 -4.64
C ALA A 72 -1.81 14.52 -4.71
N PHE A 73 -2.84 13.70 -4.46
CA PHE A 73 -4.23 14.14 -4.39
C PHE A 73 -4.46 15.24 -3.35
N TYR A 74 -3.89 15.10 -2.15
CA TYR A 74 -4.00 16.10 -1.08
C TYR A 74 -3.14 17.33 -1.33
N GLU A 75 -1.90 17.15 -1.79
CA GLU A 75 -0.99 18.26 -2.11
C GLU A 75 -1.59 19.20 -3.17
N ALA A 76 -2.20 18.65 -4.21
CA ALA A 76 -2.86 19.42 -5.26
C ALA A 76 -4.08 20.23 -4.75
N ARG A 77 -4.64 19.87 -3.60
CA ARG A 77 -5.83 20.50 -3.00
C ARG A 77 -5.51 21.34 -1.75
N LEU A 78 -4.25 21.37 -1.32
CA LEU A 78 -3.84 22.08 -0.13
C LEU A 78 -4.03 23.60 -0.30
N LYS A 79 -4.69 24.24 0.66
CA LYS A 79 -4.84 25.70 0.70
C LYS A 79 -4.28 26.22 2.01
N PHE A 80 -3.33 27.14 1.93
CA PHE A 80 -2.76 27.78 3.10
C PHE A 80 -3.72 28.85 3.62
N CYS A 81 -4.38 28.58 4.74
CA CYS A 81 -5.14 29.58 5.47
C CYS A 81 -4.18 30.40 6.34
N ARG A 82 -4.25 31.74 6.26
CA ARG A 82 -3.63 32.60 7.28
C ARG A 82 -4.58 32.65 8.47
N PHE A 83 -4.17 32.09 9.59
CA PHE A 83 -4.90 32.30 10.84
C PHE A 83 -4.75 33.77 11.25
N PRO A 84 -5.84 34.46 11.64
CA PRO A 84 -5.68 35.73 12.33
C PRO A 84 -4.87 35.51 13.62
N PRO A 85 -4.05 36.48 14.04
CA PRO A 85 -3.35 36.38 15.33
C PRO A 85 -4.39 36.13 16.42
N MET A 86 -4.17 35.11 17.25
CA MET A 86 -4.99 34.91 18.44
C MET A 86 -4.74 36.11 19.36
N GLU A 87 -5.78 36.91 19.62
CA GLU A 87 -5.71 37.96 20.64
C GLU A 87 -5.58 37.28 22.01
N HIS A 88 -4.52 37.65 22.74
CA HIS A 88 -4.26 37.24 24.12
C HIS A 88 -4.84 38.25 25.11
#